data_AF-A0A968MZC9-F1
#
_entry.id   AF-A0A968MZC9-F1
#
_cell.length_a   1.000
_cell.length_b   1.000
_cell.length_c   1.000
_cell.angle_alpha   90.00
_cell.angle_beta   90.00
_cell.angle_gamma   90.00
#
_symmetry.space_group_name_H-M   'P 1'
#
loop_
_entity.id
_entity.type
_entity.pdbx_description
1 polymer ?
#
loop_
_entity_poly.entity_id
_entity_poly.type
_entity_poly.pdbx_seq_one_letter_code
_entity_poly.pdbx_strand_id
1 'polypeptide(L)'
;MLYSQKQDSLKNEYPELLKNLNITGLIQTQYQHFASEAEETNNRITLRRSRLKFLYNGTWVKYVFQFHATERNLGPDEVYITISNPWIKTLTLTSGIFNRPFGNEISYSSTYLESDERSLVTRTLFPDEKDLGIQLTFHPKQKSSFNFLYFDAGIFNGTGPVKEDFDDRKNFMGHLYSRKAFLNERMEAGLGVSWFKGGFSNQLNLHFEWDKGFVPVINDTLALSEQNIKGIDAQFSVKWSLGKTSLRFEYLVGKQAG
;
A
#
# COMPACT_ATOMS: atom_id res chain seq x y z
N MET A 1 -7.85 -47.36 15.42
CA MET A 1 -7.20 -46.35 16.30
C MET A 1 -6.65 -45.15 15.55
N LEU A 2 -5.98 -45.30 14.39
CA LEU A 2 -5.42 -44.16 13.62
C LEU A 2 -6.46 -43.17 13.06
N TYR A 3 -7.68 -43.60 12.77
CA TYR A 3 -8.74 -42.73 12.21
C TYR A 3 -9.38 -41.81 13.28
N SER A 4 -9.52 -42.30 14.52
CA SER A 4 -10.02 -41.51 15.66
C SER A 4 -9.03 -40.42 16.07
N GLN A 5 -7.74 -40.76 16.14
CA GLN A 5 -6.69 -39.80 16.51
C GLN A 5 -6.59 -38.63 15.53
N LYS A 6 -6.85 -38.86 14.23
CA LYS A 6 -6.85 -37.81 13.20
C LYS A 6 -8.10 -36.90 13.30
N GLN A 7 -9.23 -37.45 13.74
CA GLN A 7 -10.46 -36.67 13.96
C GLN A 7 -10.39 -35.83 15.23
N ASP A 8 -9.75 -36.37 16.28
CA ASP A 8 -9.54 -35.69 17.55
C ASP A 8 -8.44 -34.62 17.46
N SER A 9 -7.39 -34.83 16.64
CA SER A 9 -6.40 -33.79 16.34
C SER A 9 -7.00 -32.62 15.57
N LEU A 10 -7.83 -32.91 14.56
CA LEU A 10 -8.53 -31.89 13.78
C LEU A 10 -9.50 -31.08 14.66
N LYS A 11 -10.28 -31.73 15.54
CA LYS A 11 -11.19 -31.05 16.49
C LYS A 11 -10.50 -30.10 17.47
N ASN A 12 -9.23 -30.37 17.82
CA ASN A 12 -8.43 -29.50 18.68
C ASN A 12 -7.65 -28.42 17.88
N GLU A 13 -7.39 -28.63 16.59
CA GLU A 13 -6.78 -27.66 15.67
C GLU A 13 -7.75 -26.55 15.23
N TYR A 14 -9.02 -26.88 14.92
CA TYR A 14 -10.01 -25.88 14.47
C TYR A 14 -10.20 -24.70 15.44
N PRO A 15 -10.28 -24.90 16.77
CA PRO A 15 -10.37 -23.80 17.72
C PRO A 15 -9.14 -22.87 17.72
N GLU A 16 -7.94 -23.39 17.46
CA GLU A 16 -6.72 -22.56 17.39
C GLU A 16 -6.58 -21.84 16.05
N LEU A 17 -6.96 -22.49 14.95
CA LEU A 17 -6.93 -21.91 13.61
C LEU A 17 -7.93 -20.75 13.49
N LEU A 18 -9.13 -20.92 14.08
CA LEU A 18 -10.16 -19.87 14.15
C LEU A 18 -9.74 -18.71 15.07
N LYS A 19 -8.98 -18.96 16.15
CA LYS A 19 -8.47 -17.87 17.02
C LYS A 19 -7.55 -16.91 16.28
N ASN A 20 -6.81 -17.40 15.29
CA ASN A 20 -5.86 -16.60 14.52
C ASN A 20 -6.48 -15.99 13.25
N LEU A 21 -7.72 -16.35 12.93
CA LEU A 21 -8.44 -15.83 11.77
C LEU A 21 -9.29 -14.61 12.17
N ASN A 22 -9.05 -13.49 11.51
CA ASN A 22 -9.83 -12.26 11.62
C ASN A 22 -10.55 -12.00 10.32
N ILE A 23 -11.87 -11.80 10.40
CA ILE A 23 -12.71 -11.43 9.26
C ILE A 23 -13.20 -10.02 9.53
N THR A 24 -12.88 -9.08 8.64
CA THR A 24 -13.31 -7.69 8.74
C THR A 24 -13.91 -7.21 7.43
N GLY A 25 -14.80 -6.23 7.51
CA GLY A 25 -15.42 -5.64 6.34
C GLY A 25 -15.56 -4.13 6.47
N LEU A 26 -15.69 -3.45 5.35
CA LEU A 26 -15.97 -2.03 5.27
C LEU A 26 -16.96 -1.78 4.14
N ILE A 27 -18.09 -1.15 4.46
CA ILE A 27 -19.05 -0.65 3.48
C ILE A 27 -19.15 0.87 3.68
N GLN A 28 -18.90 1.61 2.62
CA GLN A 28 -18.96 3.07 2.58
C GLN A 28 -19.79 3.50 1.37
N THR A 29 -20.98 4.00 1.65
CA THR A 29 -21.85 4.66 0.68
C THR A 29 -21.53 6.15 0.62
N GLN A 30 -21.63 6.74 -0.56
CA GLN A 30 -21.38 8.16 -0.75
C GLN A 30 -22.47 8.76 -1.63
N TYR A 31 -22.98 9.91 -1.21
CA TYR A 31 -23.77 10.80 -2.06
C TYR A 31 -22.85 11.91 -2.60
N GLN A 32 -22.90 12.13 -3.90
CA GLN A 32 -22.15 13.18 -4.58
C GLN A 32 -23.11 14.07 -5.34
N HIS A 33 -22.94 15.39 -5.22
CA HIS A 33 -23.67 16.37 -5.99
C HIS A 33 -22.66 17.22 -6.77
N PHE A 34 -22.91 17.39 -8.07
CA PHE A 34 -22.05 18.12 -8.99
C PHE A 34 -22.76 19.40 -9.40
N ALA A 35 -22.05 20.52 -9.35
CA ALA A 35 -22.56 21.84 -9.74
C ALA A 35 -22.46 22.10 -11.25
N SER A 36 -22.14 21.09 -12.06
CA SER A 36 -21.99 21.27 -13.51
C SER A 36 -23.35 21.25 -14.20
N GLU A 37 -23.66 22.32 -14.94
CA GLU A 37 -24.85 22.42 -15.79
C GLU A 37 -24.73 21.62 -17.11
N ALA A 38 -23.54 21.06 -17.40
CA ALA A 38 -23.24 20.41 -18.67
C ALA A 38 -23.47 18.88 -18.69
N GLU A 39 -23.81 18.24 -17.56
CA GLU A 39 -24.12 16.81 -17.48
C GLU A 39 -25.61 16.57 -17.14
N GLU A 40 -26.24 15.57 -17.75
CA GLU A 40 -27.65 15.20 -17.48
C GLU A 40 -27.87 14.68 -16.04
N THR A 41 -26.81 14.19 -15.38
CA THR A 41 -26.86 13.69 -14.00
C THR A 41 -26.04 14.58 -13.08
N ASN A 42 -26.71 15.39 -12.25
CA ASN A 42 -26.07 16.30 -11.30
C ASN A 42 -25.88 15.69 -9.89
N ASN A 43 -26.30 14.45 -9.67
CA ASN A 43 -26.05 13.74 -8.43
C ASN A 43 -25.89 12.23 -8.65
N ARG A 44 -25.28 11.55 -7.68
CA ARG A 44 -25.22 10.08 -7.64
C ARG A 44 -25.04 9.57 -6.23
N ILE A 45 -25.62 8.39 -5.97
CA ILE A 45 -25.30 7.56 -4.81
C ILE A 45 -24.44 6.41 -5.32
N THR A 46 -23.28 6.18 -4.70
CA THR A 46 -22.34 5.14 -5.11
C THR A 46 -21.77 4.41 -3.91
N LEU A 47 -21.43 3.14 -4.08
CA LEU A 47 -20.54 2.43 -3.16
C LEU A 47 -19.08 2.86 -3.40
N ARG A 48 -18.57 3.75 -2.55
CA ARG A 48 -17.17 4.24 -2.63
C ARG A 48 -16.18 3.17 -2.21
N ARG A 49 -16.49 2.40 -1.17
CA ARG A 49 -15.70 1.25 -0.69
C ARG A 49 -16.64 0.14 -0.25
N SER A 50 -16.38 -1.07 -0.71
CA SER A 50 -17.09 -2.27 -0.26
C SER A 50 -16.09 -3.41 -0.25
N ARG A 51 -15.55 -3.69 0.93
CA ARG A 51 -14.40 -4.56 1.13
C ARG A 51 -14.71 -5.66 2.13
N LEU A 52 -14.20 -6.85 1.84
CA LEU A 52 -14.18 -7.98 2.75
C LEU A 52 -12.73 -8.47 2.87
N LYS A 53 -12.23 -8.59 4.09
CA LYS A 53 -10.85 -8.95 4.42
C LYS A 53 -10.82 -10.16 5.34
N PHE A 54 -10.04 -11.16 4.94
CA PHE A 54 -9.65 -12.31 5.72
C PHE A 54 -8.17 -12.16 6.06
N LEU A 55 -7.86 -12.19 7.35
CA LEU A 55 -6.51 -12.09 7.88
C LEU A 55 -6.27 -13.32 8.76
N TYR A 56 -5.33 -14.18 8.36
CA TYR A 56 -4.78 -15.18 9.26
C TYR A 56 -3.47 -14.67 9.85
N ASN A 57 -3.37 -14.60 11.17
CA ASN A 57 -2.19 -14.10 11.87
C ASN A 57 -1.53 -15.20 12.70
N GLY A 58 -0.68 -16.00 12.06
CA GLY A 58 0.12 -17.02 12.73
C GLY A 58 1.42 -16.47 13.33
N THR A 59 2.11 -17.29 14.12
CA THR A 59 3.34 -16.91 14.82
C THR A 59 4.50 -16.53 13.89
N TRP A 60 4.58 -17.18 12.73
CA TRP A 60 5.64 -17.00 11.72
C TRP A 60 5.11 -16.60 10.35
N VAL A 61 3.84 -16.89 10.08
CA VAL A 61 3.24 -16.65 8.77
C VAL A 61 1.94 -15.90 8.95
N LYS A 62 1.75 -14.87 8.13
CA LYS A 62 0.51 -14.10 8.02
C LYS A 62 0.00 -14.22 6.58
N TYR A 63 -1.30 -14.46 6.44
CA TYR A 63 -1.98 -14.44 5.14
C TYR A 63 -3.05 -13.35 5.14
N VAL A 64 -3.14 -12.61 4.04
CA VAL A 64 -4.18 -11.61 3.84
C VAL A 64 -4.84 -11.82 2.50
N PHE A 65 -6.17 -11.87 2.53
CA PHE A 65 -7.02 -11.86 1.35
C PHE A 65 -8.07 -10.78 1.54
N GLN A 66 -8.07 -9.78 0.68
CA GLN A 66 -9.02 -8.68 0.69
C GLN A 66 -9.60 -8.53 -0.70
N PHE A 67 -10.93 -8.51 -0.78
CA PHE A 67 -11.67 -8.29 -2.02
C PHE A 67 -12.36 -6.94 -1.96
N HIS A 68 -12.41 -6.27 -3.10
CA HIS A 68 -13.14 -5.02 -3.29
C HIS A 68 -14.25 -5.25 -4.33
N ALA A 69 -15.48 -4.92 -3.96
CA ALA A 69 -16.68 -5.17 -4.76
C ALA A 69 -17.54 -3.90 -4.81
N THR A 70 -17.38 -3.12 -5.87
CA THR A 70 -18.14 -1.88 -6.14
C THR A 70 -18.80 -1.98 -7.51
N GLU A 71 -19.69 -1.03 -7.81
CA GLU A 71 -20.38 -0.94 -9.12
C GLU A 71 -19.43 -0.92 -10.33
N ARG A 72 -18.20 -0.44 -10.13
CA ARG A 72 -17.19 -0.26 -11.20
C ARG A 72 -16.10 -1.31 -11.22
N ASN A 73 -15.86 -1.97 -10.08
CA ASN A 73 -14.70 -2.82 -9.92
C ASN A 73 -14.99 -3.96 -8.94
N LEU A 74 -14.72 -5.17 -9.39
CA LEU A 74 -14.75 -6.40 -8.61
C LEU A 74 -13.40 -7.10 -8.77
N GLY A 75 -12.67 -7.26 -7.68
CA GLY A 75 -11.38 -7.93 -7.74
C GLY A 75 -10.63 -8.00 -6.41
N PRO A 76 -9.45 -8.63 -6.39
CA PRO A 76 -8.58 -8.61 -5.24
C PRO A 76 -8.01 -7.20 -5.02
N ASP A 77 -7.97 -6.79 -3.77
CA ASP A 77 -7.42 -5.52 -3.31
C ASP A 77 -6.14 -5.73 -2.49
N GLU A 78 -6.04 -6.80 -1.69
CA GLU A 78 -4.80 -7.25 -1.06
C GLU A 78 -4.76 -8.77 -1.06
N VAL A 79 -3.70 -9.37 -1.56
CA VAL A 79 -3.51 -10.83 -1.56
C VAL A 79 -2.05 -11.12 -1.34
N TYR A 80 -1.63 -11.38 -0.10
CA TYR A 80 -0.22 -11.56 0.21
C TYR A 80 0.03 -12.52 1.37
N ILE A 81 1.25 -13.05 1.39
CA ILE A 81 1.83 -13.80 2.49
C ILE A 81 3.00 -13.00 3.08
N THR A 82 3.10 -12.98 4.41
CA THR A 82 4.28 -12.48 5.12
C THR A 82 4.88 -13.59 5.94
N ILE A 83 6.18 -13.82 5.77
CA ILE A 83 6.97 -14.78 6.54
C ILE A 83 7.91 -14.00 7.45
N SER A 84 7.80 -14.23 8.74
CA SER A 84 8.63 -13.59 9.76
C SER A 84 9.78 -14.50 10.18
N ASN A 85 10.97 -13.91 10.36
CA ASN A 85 12.09 -14.65 10.92
C ASN A 85 11.71 -15.19 12.34
N PRO A 86 11.82 -16.51 12.59
CA PRO A 86 11.29 -17.13 13.80
C PRO A 86 12.03 -16.71 15.09
N TRP A 87 13.30 -16.32 15.00
CA TRP A 87 14.12 -15.97 16.17
C TRP A 87 13.97 -14.49 16.55
N ILE A 88 14.18 -13.60 15.58
CA ILE A 88 14.22 -12.16 15.85
C ILE A 88 12.88 -11.46 15.58
N LYS A 89 12.02 -11.98 14.69
CA LYS A 89 10.74 -11.39 14.23
C LYS A 89 10.81 -9.95 13.71
N THR A 90 11.98 -9.34 13.73
CA THR A 90 12.25 -7.98 13.25
C THR A 90 12.29 -7.94 11.73
N LEU A 91 12.79 -9.01 11.10
CA LEU A 91 12.89 -9.11 9.64
C LEU A 91 11.74 -9.96 9.10
N THR A 92 11.00 -9.41 8.14
CA THR A 92 9.89 -10.12 7.49
C THR A 92 9.99 -10.01 5.98
N LEU A 93 9.68 -11.10 5.28
CA LEU A 93 9.57 -11.15 3.83
C LEU A 93 8.09 -11.23 3.46
N THR A 94 7.61 -10.31 2.63
CA THR A 94 6.24 -10.26 2.13
C THR A 94 6.24 -10.49 0.63
N SER A 95 5.29 -11.28 0.12
CA SER A 95 5.11 -11.52 -1.31
C SER A 95 3.63 -11.55 -1.67
N GLY A 96 3.27 -10.92 -2.79
CA GLY A 96 1.90 -10.81 -3.29
C GLY A 96 1.50 -9.37 -3.61
N ILE A 97 0.20 -9.08 -3.53
CA ILE A 97 -0.41 -7.79 -3.79
C ILE A 97 -0.57 -7.02 -2.47
N PHE A 98 0.22 -5.95 -2.29
CA PHE A 98 0.20 -5.13 -1.07
C PHE A 98 0.65 -3.69 -1.37
N ASN A 99 0.54 -2.80 -0.37
CA ASN A 99 0.91 -1.39 -0.50
C ASN A 99 2.39 -1.24 -0.84
N ARG A 100 2.69 -0.33 -1.77
CA ARG A 100 4.06 0.05 -2.15
C ARG A 100 4.77 0.75 -0.96
N PRO A 101 6.03 0.41 -0.63
CA PRO A 101 6.77 1.00 0.48
C PRO A 101 7.37 2.35 0.08
N PHE A 102 6.51 3.35 -0.07
CA PHE A 102 6.91 4.72 -0.40
C PHE A 102 6.10 5.73 0.41
N GLY A 103 6.80 6.60 1.12
CA GLY A 103 6.21 7.66 1.94
C GLY A 103 5.34 7.15 3.07
N ASN A 104 4.62 8.06 3.72
CA ASN A 104 3.70 7.70 4.79
C ASN A 104 2.28 7.48 4.24
N GLU A 105 1.83 8.28 3.27
CA GLU A 105 0.43 8.29 2.86
C GLU A 105 -0.02 6.98 2.18
N ILE A 106 0.82 6.38 1.34
CA ILE A 106 0.49 5.14 0.62
C ILE A 106 0.28 3.99 1.60
N SER A 107 1.19 3.84 2.56
CA SER A 107 1.13 2.78 3.58
C SER A 107 0.07 3.03 4.65
N TYR A 108 -0.40 4.27 4.79
CA TYR A 108 -1.43 4.60 5.77
C TYR A 108 -2.78 3.99 5.38
N SER A 109 -3.48 3.43 6.37
CA SER A 109 -4.72 2.72 6.10
C SER A 109 -5.82 3.69 5.69
N SER A 110 -6.50 3.36 4.59
CA SER A 110 -7.65 4.12 4.10
C SER A 110 -8.81 4.25 5.09
N THR A 111 -8.90 3.40 6.11
CA THR A 111 -9.93 3.48 7.16
C THR A 111 -9.69 4.66 8.11
N TYR A 112 -8.44 5.10 8.23
CA TYR A 112 -8.03 6.16 9.15
C TYR A 112 -7.61 7.43 8.43
N LEU A 113 -7.78 7.51 7.11
CA LEU A 113 -7.48 8.72 6.36
C LEU A 113 -8.28 9.89 6.92
N GLU A 114 -7.60 11.01 7.04
CA GLU A 114 -8.18 12.27 7.49
C GLU A 114 -9.15 12.86 6.44
N SER A 115 -9.01 12.46 5.17
CA SER A 115 -9.88 12.82 4.05
C SER A 115 -10.44 11.59 3.32
N ASP A 116 -11.52 11.77 2.57
CA ASP A 116 -12.16 10.70 1.79
C ASP A 116 -11.19 10.07 0.76
N GLU A 117 -10.29 10.88 0.23
CA GLU A 117 -9.26 10.51 -0.74
C GLU A 117 -7.87 10.84 -0.21
N ARG A 118 -6.86 10.12 -0.73
CA ARG A 118 -5.48 10.56 -0.60
C ARG A 118 -5.23 11.85 -1.38
N SER A 119 -4.11 12.49 -1.07
CA SER A 119 -3.62 13.68 -1.75
C SER A 119 -3.59 13.49 -3.27
N LEU A 120 -3.80 14.59 -3.98
CA LEU A 120 -3.72 14.60 -5.45
C LEU A 120 -2.35 14.11 -5.93
N VAL A 121 -1.28 14.46 -5.20
CA VAL A 121 0.10 14.05 -5.51
C VAL A 121 0.21 12.53 -5.49
N THR A 122 -0.22 11.87 -4.41
CA THR A 122 -0.16 10.40 -4.32
C THR A 122 -1.04 9.75 -5.39
N ARG A 123 -2.27 10.23 -5.60
CA ARG A 123 -3.17 9.68 -6.64
C ARG A 123 -2.66 9.85 -8.06
N THR A 124 -1.85 10.88 -8.32
CA THR A 124 -1.30 11.16 -9.65
C THR A 124 -0.04 10.34 -9.91
N LEU A 125 0.89 10.31 -8.95
CA LEU A 125 2.17 9.62 -9.10
C LEU A 125 2.06 8.11 -8.88
N PHE A 126 1.12 7.70 -8.04
CA PHE A 126 0.82 6.32 -7.67
C PHE A 126 -0.69 6.06 -7.84
N PRO A 127 -1.19 5.99 -9.10
CA PRO A 127 -2.61 5.78 -9.38
C PRO A 127 -3.15 4.47 -8.77
N ASP A 128 -2.25 3.51 -8.54
CA ASP A 128 -2.45 2.37 -7.67
C ASP A 128 -1.46 2.46 -6.49
N GLU A 129 -1.97 2.42 -5.27
CA GLU A 129 -1.16 2.40 -4.04
C GLU A 129 -0.47 1.05 -3.82
N LYS A 130 -0.90 0.03 -4.58
CA LYS A 130 -0.54 -1.36 -4.41
C LYS A 130 0.04 -1.92 -5.68
N ASP A 131 0.84 -2.96 -5.52
CA ASP A 131 1.47 -3.66 -6.62
C ASP A 131 1.71 -5.12 -6.26
N LEU A 132 1.92 -5.93 -7.28
CA LEU A 132 2.40 -7.29 -7.12
C LEU A 132 3.92 -7.27 -7.00
N GLY A 133 4.45 -7.81 -5.90
CA GLY A 133 5.89 -7.85 -5.70
C GLY A 133 6.34 -8.60 -4.46
N ILE A 134 7.60 -8.36 -4.10
CA ILE A 134 8.26 -8.92 -2.93
C ILE A 134 8.91 -7.78 -2.15
N GLN A 135 8.71 -7.75 -0.83
CA GLN A 135 9.24 -6.73 0.07
C GLN A 135 9.94 -7.35 1.27
N LEU A 136 11.09 -6.80 1.62
CA LEU A 136 11.78 -7.01 2.87
C LEU A 136 11.47 -5.86 3.83
N THR A 137 11.14 -6.19 5.06
CA THR A 137 10.79 -5.24 6.10
C THR A 137 11.62 -5.50 7.36
N PHE A 138 12.15 -4.44 7.96
CA PHE A 138 12.85 -4.44 9.24
C PHE A 138 12.12 -3.55 10.24
N HIS A 139 11.36 -4.17 11.15
CA HIS A 139 10.59 -3.48 12.20
C HIS A 139 11.05 -3.96 13.59
N PRO A 140 11.93 -3.20 14.28
CA PRO A 140 12.54 -3.65 15.53
C PRO A 140 11.53 -3.76 16.68
N LYS A 141 11.72 -4.78 17.53
CA LYS A 141 10.96 -4.94 18.77
C LYS A 141 11.16 -3.74 19.70
N GLN A 142 10.12 -3.39 20.47
CA GLN A 142 10.15 -2.27 21.41
C GLN A 142 11.33 -2.29 22.40
N LYS A 143 11.88 -3.47 22.73
CA LYS A 143 13.02 -3.63 23.66
C LYS A 143 14.40 -3.39 23.01
N SER A 144 14.49 -3.19 21.70
CA SER A 144 15.76 -2.97 20.99
C SER A 144 16.23 -1.53 21.11
N SER A 145 17.55 -1.28 21.18
CA SER A 145 18.13 0.07 21.14
C SER A 145 17.84 0.81 19.83
N PHE A 146 17.47 0.09 18.77
CA PHE A 146 17.08 0.63 17.48
C PHE A 146 15.56 0.64 17.26
N ASN A 147 14.74 0.53 18.30
CA ASN A 147 13.27 0.49 18.23
C ASN A 147 12.59 1.71 17.59
N PHE A 148 13.37 2.71 17.20
CA PHE A 148 12.91 3.91 16.52
C PHE A 148 13.08 3.85 15.00
N LEU A 149 13.94 2.96 14.46
CA LEU A 149 14.32 2.94 13.04
C LEU A 149 13.65 1.77 12.30
N TYR A 150 12.99 2.08 11.21
CA TYR A 150 12.21 1.15 10.40
C TYR A 150 12.62 1.24 8.95
N PHE A 151 12.61 0.09 8.26
CA PHE A 151 12.97 0.03 6.86
C PHE A 151 12.06 -0.94 6.12
N ASP A 152 11.59 -0.50 4.95
CA ASP A 152 10.78 -1.27 4.03
C ASP A 152 11.37 -1.11 2.63
N ALA A 153 11.69 -2.21 1.94
CA ALA A 153 12.15 -2.15 0.55
C ALA A 153 11.70 -3.36 -0.25
N GLY A 154 11.28 -3.11 -1.50
CA GLY A 154 10.73 -4.15 -2.35
C GLY A 154 10.98 -3.93 -3.83
N ILE A 155 10.69 -5.00 -4.57
CA ILE A 155 10.74 -5.08 -6.02
C ILE A 155 9.33 -5.47 -6.50
N PHE A 156 8.82 -4.73 -7.47
CA PHE A 156 7.43 -4.80 -7.93
C PHE A 156 7.36 -4.85 -9.45
N ASN A 157 6.27 -5.40 -9.99
CA ASN A 157 6.05 -5.42 -11.43
C ASN A 157 5.83 -4.01 -12.00
N GLY A 158 5.23 -3.09 -11.23
CA GLY A 158 5.03 -1.71 -11.67
C GLY A 158 3.78 -1.49 -12.51
N THR A 159 3.11 -2.56 -12.92
CA THR A 159 1.87 -2.55 -13.71
C THR A 159 0.62 -2.39 -12.84
N GLY A 160 0.76 -2.48 -11.51
CA GLY A 160 -0.34 -2.38 -10.55
C GLY A 160 -0.75 -3.76 -10.01
N PRO A 161 -1.84 -3.84 -9.23
CA PRO A 161 -2.13 -5.02 -8.41
C PRO A 161 -2.57 -6.26 -9.19
N VAL A 162 -3.21 -6.10 -10.36
CA VAL A 162 -3.89 -7.21 -11.07
C VAL A 162 -3.56 -7.31 -12.55
N LYS A 163 -2.71 -6.44 -13.09
CA LYS A 163 -2.34 -6.46 -14.50
C LYS A 163 -1.19 -7.43 -14.71
N GLU A 164 -1.26 -8.19 -15.81
CA GLU A 164 -0.12 -8.99 -16.25
C GLU A 164 1.07 -8.07 -16.53
N ASP A 165 2.25 -8.53 -16.09
CA ASP A 165 3.48 -7.83 -16.38
C ASP A 165 3.81 -8.01 -17.87
N PHE A 166 4.15 -6.92 -18.54
CA PHE A 166 4.35 -6.90 -19.99
C PHE A 166 5.81 -6.65 -20.37
N ASP A 167 6.70 -6.52 -19.39
CA ASP A 167 8.14 -6.42 -19.63
C ASP A 167 9.00 -7.07 -18.52
N ASP A 168 10.31 -7.11 -18.77
CA ASP A 168 11.29 -7.69 -17.83
C ASP A 168 11.75 -6.69 -16.76
N ARG A 169 11.24 -5.47 -16.74
CA ARG A 169 11.65 -4.43 -15.79
C ARG A 169 10.92 -4.62 -14.48
N LYS A 170 11.57 -4.19 -13.41
CA LYS A 170 10.97 -4.21 -12.08
C LYS A 170 11.22 -2.88 -11.38
N ASN A 171 10.21 -2.43 -10.66
CA ASN A 171 10.23 -1.21 -9.90
C ASN A 171 10.80 -1.49 -8.51
N PHE A 172 11.90 -0.82 -8.18
CA PHE A 172 12.40 -0.77 -6.82
C PHE A 172 11.73 0.37 -6.06
N MET A 173 11.24 0.07 -4.86
CA MET A 173 10.73 1.08 -3.93
C MET A 173 11.26 0.80 -2.54
N GLY A 174 11.60 1.86 -1.81
CA GLY A 174 11.98 1.73 -0.42
C GLY A 174 11.70 2.98 0.41
N HIS A 175 11.51 2.75 1.69
CA HIS A 175 11.21 3.76 2.69
C HIS A 175 12.01 3.45 3.97
N LEU A 176 12.84 4.41 4.38
CA LEU A 176 13.57 4.38 5.64
C LEU A 176 13.01 5.49 6.52
N TYR A 177 12.51 5.14 7.69
CA TYR A 177 11.89 6.11 8.58
C TYR A 177 12.19 5.86 10.04
N SER A 178 12.08 6.93 10.82
CA SER A 178 12.18 6.92 12.26
C SER A 178 10.87 7.35 12.89
N ARG A 179 10.48 6.71 13.98
CA ARG A 179 9.34 7.13 14.80
C ARG A 179 9.70 7.00 16.27
N LYS A 180 9.38 8.02 17.05
CA LYS A 180 9.63 8.02 18.48
C LYS A 180 8.49 8.69 19.25
N ALA A 181 8.11 8.05 20.34
CA ALA A 181 7.17 8.59 21.31
C ALA A 181 7.92 9.28 22.45
N PHE A 182 7.37 10.39 22.95
CA PHE A 182 7.95 11.21 24.01
C PHE A 182 6.86 11.62 25.01
N LEU A 183 7.29 12.13 26.17
CA LEU A 183 6.40 12.58 27.26
C LEU A 183 5.36 11.51 27.64
N ASN A 184 5.82 10.30 28.01
CA ASN A 184 4.94 9.16 28.35
C ASN A 184 3.90 8.87 27.26
N GLU A 185 4.34 8.81 25.99
CA GLU A 185 3.50 8.54 24.82
C GLU A 185 2.42 9.59 24.51
N ARG A 186 2.51 10.77 25.14
CA ARG A 186 1.63 11.90 24.84
C ARG A 186 1.96 12.53 23.49
N MET A 187 3.23 12.49 23.08
CA MET A 187 3.68 13.05 21.81
C MET A 187 4.38 11.98 20.98
N GLU A 188 4.25 12.05 19.67
CA GLU A 188 4.92 11.17 18.72
C GLU A 188 5.46 12.02 17.57
N ALA A 189 6.71 11.80 17.18
CA ALA A 189 7.29 12.41 16.00
C ALA A 189 7.94 11.34 15.12
N GLY A 190 7.96 11.58 13.82
CA GLY A 190 8.64 10.73 12.86
C GLY A 190 9.08 11.47 11.63
N LEU A 191 10.10 10.93 10.98
CA LEU A 191 10.73 11.46 9.77
C LEU A 191 11.09 10.28 8.87
N GLY A 192 10.90 10.43 7.57
CA GLY A 192 11.14 9.39 6.58
C GLY A 192 11.78 9.93 5.30
N VAL A 193 12.48 9.04 4.61
CA VAL A 193 13.00 9.24 3.26
C VAL A 193 12.62 8.05 2.39
N SER A 194 12.16 8.33 1.19
CA SER A 194 11.67 7.31 0.25
C SER A 194 12.31 7.43 -1.12
N TRP A 195 12.45 6.30 -1.79
CA TRP A 195 12.98 6.24 -3.15
C TRP A 195 12.21 5.22 -3.98
N PHE A 196 11.77 5.67 -5.14
CA PHE A 196 11.22 4.84 -6.19
C PHE A 196 12.11 4.99 -7.43
N LYS A 197 12.64 3.87 -7.92
CA LYS A 197 13.31 3.78 -9.22
C LYS A 197 12.71 2.65 -10.04
N GLY A 198 12.35 2.93 -11.28
CA GLY A 198 11.75 1.94 -12.16
C GLY A 198 11.29 2.56 -13.47
N GLY A 199 10.17 2.07 -13.98
CA GLY A 199 9.62 2.47 -15.26
C GLY A 199 9.13 1.26 -16.05
N PHE A 200 8.61 1.51 -17.23
CA PHE A 200 8.09 0.48 -18.12
C PHE A 200 8.53 0.72 -19.56
N SER A 201 8.50 -0.34 -20.34
CA SER A 201 8.74 -0.32 -21.77
C SER A 201 7.45 0.10 -22.46
N ASN A 202 7.50 1.11 -23.34
CA ASN A 202 6.31 1.53 -24.06
C ASN A 202 5.82 0.38 -24.94
N GLN A 203 4.52 0.11 -24.93
CA GLN A 203 3.92 -0.94 -25.78
C GLN A 203 3.79 -0.50 -27.24
N LEU A 204 3.99 0.78 -27.51
CA LEU A 204 3.97 1.38 -28.83
C LEU A 204 5.28 2.13 -29.06
N ASN A 205 5.74 2.13 -30.31
CA ASN A 205 6.85 2.97 -30.76
C ASN A 205 6.48 4.47 -30.84
N LEU A 206 5.30 4.85 -30.35
CA LEU A 206 4.77 6.20 -30.39
C LEU A 206 4.70 6.75 -28.96
N HIS A 207 5.40 7.86 -28.72
CA HIS A 207 5.23 8.67 -27.53
C HIS A 207 5.03 10.14 -27.90
N PHE A 208 4.54 10.95 -26.96
CA PHE A 208 4.32 12.37 -27.20
C PHE A 208 5.26 13.19 -26.31
N GLU A 209 5.99 14.11 -26.93
CA GLU A 209 6.83 15.07 -26.21
C GLU A 209 6.15 16.43 -26.17
N TRP A 210 6.31 17.13 -25.06
CA TRP A 210 5.80 18.49 -24.88
C TRP A 210 6.93 19.49 -25.10
N ASP A 211 6.82 20.24 -26.20
CA ASP A 211 7.64 21.44 -26.46
C ASP A 211 6.72 22.67 -26.60
N LYS A 212 6.19 22.92 -27.80
CA LYS A 212 5.17 23.96 -28.09
C LYS A 212 3.77 23.38 -28.34
N GLY A 213 3.59 22.12 -27.97
CA GLY A 213 2.43 21.27 -28.26
C GLY A 213 2.82 19.80 -28.14
N PHE A 214 1.86 18.88 -28.21
CA PHE A 214 2.14 17.44 -28.23
C PHE A 214 2.68 17.06 -29.61
N VAL A 215 3.97 16.74 -29.69
CA VAL A 215 4.61 16.26 -30.91
C VAL A 215 4.70 14.74 -30.85
N PRO A 216 4.13 14.00 -31.82
CA PRO A 216 4.29 12.56 -31.89
C PRO A 216 5.74 12.24 -32.28
N VAL A 217 6.41 11.43 -31.47
CA VAL A 217 7.74 10.90 -31.75
C VAL A 217 7.59 9.41 -31.99
N ILE A 218 8.08 8.95 -33.15
CA ILE A 218 8.09 7.53 -33.52
C ILE A 218 9.54 7.05 -33.40
N ASN A 219 9.78 6.11 -32.50
CA ASN A 219 11.09 5.50 -32.33
C ASN A 219 11.18 4.18 -33.09
N ASP A 220 12.37 3.82 -33.57
CA ASP A 220 12.62 2.52 -34.21
C ASP A 220 12.51 1.35 -33.21
N THR A 221 12.69 1.63 -31.92
CA THR A 221 12.58 0.69 -30.81
C THR A 221 11.60 1.19 -29.76
N LEU A 222 11.05 0.27 -28.96
CA LEU A 222 10.15 0.61 -27.87
C LEU A 222 10.87 1.54 -26.89
N ALA A 223 10.36 2.77 -26.76
CA ALA A 223 10.94 3.76 -25.89
C ALA A 223 10.77 3.34 -24.41
N LEU A 224 11.71 3.77 -23.58
CA LEU A 224 11.72 3.44 -22.16
C LEU A 224 11.21 4.63 -21.36
N SER A 225 10.11 4.42 -20.63
CA SER A 225 9.55 5.42 -19.74
C SER A 225 10.10 5.23 -18.34
N GLU A 226 11.19 5.94 -18.03
CA GLU A 226 11.85 5.87 -16.73
C GLU A 226 11.13 6.68 -15.65
N GLN A 227 11.06 6.10 -14.45
CA GLN A 227 10.52 6.74 -13.25
C GLN A 227 11.57 6.75 -12.14
N ASN A 228 11.81 7.92 -11.55
CA ASN A 228 12.76 8.07 -10.46
C ASN A 228 12.28 9.19 -9.53
N ILE A 229 11.69 8.82 -8.40
CA ILE A 229 11.06 9.75 -7.45
C ILE A 229 11.70 9.56 -6.09
N LYS A 230 12.05 10.67 -5.46
CA LYS A 230 12.57 10.72 -4.09
C LYS A 230 11.58 11.49 -3.23
N GLY A 231 11.35 11.01 -2.02
CA GLY A 231 10.42 11.60 -1.07
C GLY A 231 11.09 11.88 0.27
N ILE A 232 10.62 12.92 0.95
CA ILE A 232 10.81 13.11 2.38
C ILE A 232 9.44 13.24 3.04
N ASP A 233 9.28 12.68 4.23
CA ASP A 233 8.05 12.76 5.00
C ASP A 233 8.34 13.09 6.47
N ALA A 234 7.38 13.76 7.10
CA ALA A 234 7.41 14.12 8.49
C ALA A 234 6.02 13.96 9.11
N GLN A 235 5.99 13.48 10.34
CA GLN A 235 4.76 13.35 11.11
C GLN A 235 4.97 13.80 12.54
N PHE A 236 3.96 14.46 13.09
CA PHE A 236 3.92 14.87 14.47
C PHE A 236 2.51 14.64 15.02
N SER A 237 2.40 14.16 16.24
CA SER A 237 1.12 13.96 16.88
C SER A 237 1.16 14.26 18.37
N VAL A 238 0.06 14.79 18.90
CA VAL A 238 -0.12 15.08 20.32
C VAL A 238 -1.46 14.53 20.78
N LYS A 239 -1.44 13.79 21.89
CA LYS A 239 -2.61 13.32 22.63
C LYS A 239 -2.98 14.32 23.73
N TRP A 240 -4.26 14.60 23.86
CA TRP A 240 -4.84 15.36 24.96
C TRP A 240 -6.20 14.73 25.34
N SER A 241 -6.85 15.25 26.38
CA SER A 241 -8.06 14.65 26.96
C SER A 241 -9.19 14.40 25.97
N LEU A 242 -9.32 15.26 24.95
CA LEU A 242 -10.36 15.18 23.92
C LEU A 242 -9.96 14.39 22.67
N GLY A 243 -8.74 13.87 22.58
CA GLY A 243 -8.31 13.06 21.43
C GLY A 243 -6.86 13.26 21.02
N LYS A 244 -6.59 13.02 19.73
CA LYS A 244 -5.26 13.10 19.12
C LYS A 244 -5.31 14.06 17.94
N THR A 245 -4.42 15.04 17.92
CA THR A 245 -4.14 15.81 16.70
C THR A 245 -2.86 15.34 16.07
N SER A 246 -2.88 15.24 14.75
CA SER A 246 -1.74 14.81 13.95
C SER A 246 -1.51 15.80 12.81
N LEU A 247 -0.25 16.16 12.59
CA LEU A 247 0.22 16.87 11.41
C LEU A 247 1.11 15.92 10.61
N ARG A 248 0.88 15.86 9.30
CA ARG A 248 1.65 15.04 8.37
C ARG A 248 2.07 15.90 7.19
N PHE A 249 3.30 15.71 6.75
CA PHE A 249 3.90 16.42 5.64
C PHE A 249 4.65 15.41 4.77
N GLU A 250 4.52 15.55 3.46
CA GLU A 250 5.24 14.73 2.48
C GLU A 250 5.63 15.63 1.29
N TYR A 251 6.87 15.51 0.84
CA TYR A 251 7.40 16.24 -0.31
C TYR A 251 8.13 15.27 -1.25
N LEU A 252 7.76 15.29 -2.52
CA LEU A 252 8.26 14.38 -3.54
C LEU A 252 8.89 15.18 -4.69
N VAL A 253 10.00 14.71 -5.20
CA VAL A 253 10.69 15.28 -6.36
C VAL A 253 11.25 14.17 -7.25
N GLY A 254 11.15 14.34 -8.56
CA GLY A 254 11.70 13.36 -9.48
C GLY A 254 11.09 13.39 -10.88
N LYS A 255 11.41 12.36 -11.64
CA LYS A 255 10.87 12.10 -12.98
C LYS A 255 9.74 11.07 -12.88
N GLN A 256 8.56 11.44 -13.35
CA GLN A 256 7.44 10.52 -13.55
C GLN A 256 7.56 9.92 -14.97
N ALA A 257 7.26 8.63 -15.10
CA ALA A 257 7.12 8.00 -16.42
C ALA A 257 5.85 8.54 -17.11
N GLY A 258 6.00 8.97 -18.36
CA GLY A 258 4.96 9.56 -19.19
C GLY A 258 5.45 9.78 -20.60
#